data_AF-A0A6N8CQS6-F1
#
_entry.id   AF-A0A6N8CQS6-F1
#
_cell.length_a   1.000
_cell.length_b   1.000
_cell.length_c   1.000
_cell.angle_alpha   90.00
_cell.angle_beta   90.00
_cell.angle_gamma   90.00
#
_symmetry.space_group_name_H-M   'P 1'
#
loop_
_entity.id
_entity.type
_entity.pdbx_description
1 polymer ?
#
loop_
_entity_poly.entity_id
_entity_poly.type
_entity_poly.pdbx_seq_one_letter_code
_entity_poly.pdbx_strand_id
1 'polypeptide(L)'
;MRRHFGFYFWLILILILIVAIFQASNTPYQQQNIQPFLRSHFDWNANTLPHVSFWYDGTLVTTQDPYAFVEFVIRKMSHVTEYAVLTFLFVNLLLTTRLMRRIAIFFGLLFPFLYACIDEFHQRFIPGRTGHLIDVITFDLAGMVIGLVLALIFRCIILVLFSSNKNVSKPRTIKK
;
A
#
# COMPACT_ATOMS: atom_id res chain seq x y z
N MET A 1 10.79 13.82 24.36
CA MET A 1 9.52 13.07 24.50
C MET A 1 8.71 12.96 23.20
N ARG A 2 8.25 14.06 22.59
CA ARG A 2 7.31 14.02 21.43
C ARG A 2 7.79 13.26 20.18
N ARG A 3 9.10 13.26 19.87
CA ARG A 3 9.68 12.53 18.72
C ARG A 3 9.75 11.01 18.94
N HIS A 4 10.04 10.56 20.16
CA HIS A 4 10.11 9.13 20.49
C HIS A 4 8.72 8.49 20.46
N PHE A 5 7.70 9.20 20.96
CA PHE A 5 6.32 8.73 20.88
C PHE A 5 5.87 8.53 19.41
N GLY A 6 6.13 9.52 18.55
CA GLY A 6 5.80 9.41 17.13
C GLY A 6 6.53 8.25 16.45
N PHE A 7 7.80 8.02 16.78
CA PHE A 7 8.56 6.89 16.23
C PHE A 7 7.91 5.55 16.60
N TYR A 8 7.65 5.30 17.89
CA TYR A 8 7.05 4.03 18.32
C TYR A 8 5.63 3.84 17.78
N PHE A 9 4.85 4.90 17.66
CA PHE A 9 3.52 4.86 17.05
C PHE A 9 3.59 4.33 15.61
N TRP A 10 4.42 4.91 14.75
CA TRP A 10 4.56 4.45 13.38
C TRP A 10 5.15 3.04 13.29
N LEU A 11 6.11 2.72 14.16
CA LEU A 11 6.74 1.40 14.20
C LEU A 11 5.72 0.30 14.52
N ILE A 12 4.85 0.50 15.52
CA ILE A 12 3.81 -0.46 15.88
C ILE A 12 2.84 -0.68 14.71
N LEU A 13 2.41 0.38 14.02
CA LEU A 13 1.53 0.26 12.86
C LEU A 13 2.18 -0.52 11.70
N ILE A 14 3.48 -0.30 11.46
CA ILE A 14 4.24 -1.06 10.47
C ILE A 14 4.28 -2.53 10.83
N LEU A 15 4.56 -2.87 12.10
CA LEU A 15 4.60 -4.26 12.54
C LEU A 15 3.24 -4.94 12.40
N ILE A 16 2.15 -4.26 12.76
CA ILE A 16 0.79 -4.78 12.56
C ILE A 16 0.51 -5.05 11.08
N LEU A 17 0.86 -4.10 10.21
CA LEU A 17 0.61 -4.24 8.77
C LEU A 17 1.47 -5.35 8.14
N ILE A 18 2.75 -5.47 8.53
CA ILE A 18 3.62 -6.56 8.07
C ILE A 18 3.04 -7.91 8.46
N VAL A 19 2.56 -8.06 9.70
CA VAL A 19 1.91 -9.29 10.16
C VAL A 19 0.65 -9.57 9.34
N ALA A 20 -0.17 -8.55 9.06
CA ALA A 20 -1.37 -8.71 8.24
C ALA A 20 -1.05 -9.15 6.81
N ILE A 21 -0.08 -8.52 6.14
CA ILE A 21 0.35 -8.89 4.79
C ILE A 21 0.93 -10.31 4.79
N PHE A 22 1.76 -10.66 5.78
CA PHE A 22 2.32 -12.01 5.89
C PHE A 22 1.24 -13.08 6.08
N GLN A 23 0.22 -12.82 6.90
CA GLN A 23 -0.91 -13.73 7.07
C GLN A 23 -1.69 -13.90 5.77
N ALA A 24 -1.96 -12.81 5.06
CA ALA A 24 -2.60 -12.86 3.74
C ALA A 24 -1.75 -13.70 2.78
N SER A 25 -0.46 -13.40 2.66
CA SER A 25 0.49 -14.08 1.79
C SER A 25 0.60 -15.58 2.05
N ASN A 26 0.58 -16.00 3.32
CA ASN A 26 0.65 -17.40 3.73
C ASN A 26 -0.67 -18.19 3.51
N THR A 27 -1.72 -17.54 3.00
CA THR A 27 -3.02 -18.19 2.76
C THR A 27 -3.06 -18.84 1.36
N PRO A 28 -3.31 -20.16 1.24
CA PRO A 28 -3.43 -20.85 -0.05
C PRO A 28 -4.50 -20.25 -0.97
N TYR A 29 -4.36 -20.43 -2.28
CA TYR A 29 -5.31 -19.86 -3.25
C TYR A 29 -6.75 -20.31 -3.01
N GLN A 30 -6.97 -21.56 -2.64
CA GLN A 30 -8.30 -22.12 -2.39
C GLN A 30 -9.07 -21.37 -1.29
N GLN A 31 -8.35 -20.83 -0.30
CA GLN A 31 -8.96 -20.09 0.82
C GLN A 31 -9.14 -18.61 0.52
N GLN A 32 -8.32 -18.02 -0.36
CA GLN A 32 -8.52 -16.62 -0.78
C GLN A 32 -9.44 -16.49 -2.00
N ASN A 33 -9.78 -17.58 -2.69
CA ASN A 33 -10.63 -17.52 -3.87
C ASN A 33 -12.03 -16.97 -3.49
N ILE A 34 -12.34 -15.78 -4.00
CA ILE A 34 -13.62 -15.12 -3.76
C ILE A 34 -14.69 -15.43 -4.81
N GLN A 35 -14.34 -16.14 -5.89
CA GLN A 35 -15.32 -16.48 -6.94
C GLN A 35 -16.55 -17.22 -6.41
N PRO A 36 -16.46 -18.18 -5.47
CA PRO A 36 -17.65 -18.85 -4.93
C PRO A 36 -18.61 -17.86 -4.25
N PHE A 37 -18.07 -16.90 -3.50
CA PHE A 37 -18.85 -15.83 -2.89
C PHE A 37 -19.49 -14.93 -3.95
N LEU A 38 -18.74 -14.53 -4.97
CA LEU A 38 -19.28 -13.67 -6.03
C LEU A 38 -20.41 -14.38 -6.80
N ARG A 39 -20.22 -15.67 -7.14
CA ARG A 39 -21.24 -16.49 -7.82
C ARG A 39 -22.49 -16.73 -6.99
N SER A 40 -22.40 -16.69 -5.65
CA SER A 40 -23.58 -16.86 -4.79
C SER A 40 -24.37 -15.56 -4.56
N HIS A 41 -23.78 -14.39 -4.87
CA HIS A 41 -24.41 -13.08 -4.64
C HIS A 41 -24.74 -12.32 -5.93
N PHE A 42 -24.12 -12.69 -7.04
CA PHE A 42 -24.25 -11.99 -8.31
C PHE A 42 -24.45 -12.98 -9.46
N ASP A 43 -25.40 -12.69 -10.34
CA ASP A 43 -25.68 -13.45 -11.56
C ASP A 43 -25.03 -12.79 -12.79
N TRP A 44 -23.71 -12.71 -12.81
CA TRP A 44 -22.96 -12.14 -13.93
C TRP A 44 -22.80 -13.12 -15.08
N ASN A 45 -22.89 -12.59 -16.30
CA ASN A 45 -22.64 -13.28 -17.56
C ASN A 45 -21.63 -12.50 -18.41
N ALA A 46 -21.25 -13.05 -19.56
CA ALA A 46 -20.22 -12.47 -20.44
C ALA A 46 -20.56 -11.07 -21.00
N ASN A 47 -21.81 -10.62 -20.90
CA ASN A 47 -22.27 -9.31 -21.35
C ASN A 47 -22.52 -8.33 -20.19
N THR A 48 -22.34 -8.77 -18.94
CA THR A 48 -22.57 -7.91 -17.77
C THR A 48 -21.49 -6.84 -17.62
N LEU A 49 -20.25 -7.17 -17.96
CA LEU A 49 -19.10 -6.28 -17.89
C LEU A 49 -18.71 -5.80 -19.29
N PRO A 50 -18.08 -4.62 -19.42
CA PRO A 50 -17.56 -4.15 -20.71
C PRO A 50 -16.56 -5.17 -21.27
N HIS A 51 -16.57 -5.38 -22.59
CA HIS A 51 -15.65 -6.32 -23.24
C HIS A 51 -14.22 -5.77 -23.19
N VAL A 52 -13.42 -6.36 -22.30
CA VAL A 52 -12.02 -6.03 -22.09
C VAL A 52 -11.24 -7.33 -22.10
N SER A 53 -10.13 -7.34 -22.83
CA SER A 53 -9.22 -8.47 -22.89
C SER A 53 -7.79 -7.97 -23.05
N PHE A 54 -6.88 -8.45 -22.22
CA PHE A 54 -5.46 -8.13 -22.32
C PHE A 54 -4.60 -9.29 -21.81
N TRP A 55 -3.36 -9.32 -22.26
CA TRP A 55 -2.37 -10.29 -21.78
C TRP A 55 -1.69 -9.77 -20.52
N TYR A 56 -1.60 -10.62 -19.51
CA TYR A 56 -0.96 -10.33 -18.25
C TYR A 56 -0.16 -11.56 -17.80
N ASP A 57 1.16 -11.40 -17.69
CA ASP A 57 2.12 -12.47 -17.36
C ASP A 57 1.91 -13.78 -18.14
N GLY A 58 1.67 -13.67 -19.45
CA GLY A 58 1.42 -14.82 -20.33
C GLY A 58 0.04 -15.46 -20.21
N THR A 59 -0.85 -14.91 -19.37
CA THR A 59 -2.26 -15.34 -19.25
C THR A 59 -3.21 -14.30 -19.86
N LEU A 60 -4.28 -14.76 -20.51
CA LEU A 60 -5.30 -13.88 -21.06
C LEU A 60 -6.30 -13.52 -19.95
N VAL A 61 -6.32 -12.24 -19.55
CA VAL A 61 -7.31 -11.70 -18.62
C VAL A 61 -8.44 -11.09 -19.44
N THR A 62 -9.67 -11.58 -19.25
CA THR A 62 -10.82 -11.14 -20.03
C THR A 62 -12.11 -11.11 -19.21
N THR A 63 -13.01 -10.20 -19.56
CA THR A 63 -14.35 -10.09 -18.97
C THR A 63 -15.33 -11.16 -19.44
N GLN A 64 -14.92 -12.07 -20.34
CA GLN A 64 -15.71 -13.27 -20.68
C GLN A 64 -15.95 -14.17 -19.45
N ASP A 65 -14.99 -14.24 -18.53
CA ASP A 65 -15.20 -14.77 -17.18
C ASP A 65 -15.24 -13.60 -16.18
N PRO A 66 -16.43 -13.02 -15.92
CA PRO A 66 -16.54 -11.82 -15.10
C PRO A 66 -16.10 -12.05 -13.65
N TYR A 67 -16.25 -13.27 -13.12
CA TYR A 67 -15.87 -13.59 -11.75
C TYR A 67 -14.34 -13.63 -11.59
N ALA A 68 -13.65 -14.31 -12.49
CA ALA A 68 -12.18 -14.34 -12.50
C ALA A 68 -11.60 -12.94 -12.76
N PHE A 69 -12.23 -12.16 -13.65
CA PHE A 69 -11.82 -10.78 -13.91
C PHE A 69 -11.95 -9.89 -12.68
N VAL A 70 -13.09 -9.93 -11.98
CA VAL A 70 -13.31 -9.12 -10.78
C VAL A 70 -12.39 -9.57 -9.64
N GLU A 71 -12.19 -10.87 -9.46
CA GLU A 71 -11.18 -11.37 -8.50
C GLU A 71 -9.79 -10.84 -8.82
N PHE A 72 -9.38 -10.90 -10.09
CA PHE A 72 -8.10 -10.34 -10.53
C PHE A 72 -7.98 -8.86 -10.15
N VAL A 73 -8.98 -8.04 -10.48
CA VAL A 73 -8.98 -6.60 -10.16
C VAL A 73 -8.90 -6.36 -8.66
N ILE A 74 -9.72 -7.05 -7.86
CA ILE A 74 -9.73 -6.91 -6.39
C ILE A 74 -8.36 -7.27 -5.81
N ARG A 75 -7.73 -8.34 -6.29
CA ARG A 75 -6.38 -8.72 -5.86
C ARG A 75 -5.36 -7.63 -6.20
N LYS A 76 -5.36 -7.09 -7.43
CA LYS A 76 -4.43 -6.01 -7.80
C LYS A 76 -4.66 -4.74 -6.98
N MET A 77 -5.91 -4.40 -6.68
CA MET A 77 -6.21 -3.24 -5.81
C MET A 77 -5.78 -3.47 -4.35
N SER A 78 -5.84 -4.71 -3.86
CA SER A 78 -5.36 -5.06 -2.52
C SER A 78 -3.86 -4.84 -2.40
N HIS A 79 -3.09 -5.34 -3.38
CA HIS A 79 -1.65 -5.10 -3.50
C HIS A 79 -1.30 -3.60 -3.52
N VAL A 80 -1.92 -2.82 -4.42
CA VAL A 80 -1.73 -1.36 -4.48
C VAL A 80 -1.99 -0.71 -3.12
N THR A 81 -3.05 -1.13 -2.43
CA THR A 81 -3.43 -0.56 -1.13
C THR A 81 -2.44 -0.91 -0.03
N GLU A 82 -2.05 -2.19 0.07
CA GLU A 82 -1.11 -2.69 1.08
C GLU A 82 0.23 -1.95 0.98
N TYR A 83 0.81 -1.87 -0.22
CA TYR A 83 2.10 -1.21 -0.41
C TYR A 83 2.01 0.33 -0.37
N ALA A 84 0.85 0.92 -0.67
CA ALA A 84 0.60 2.34 -0.43
C ALA A 84 0.61 2.68 1.06
N VAL A 85 -0.12 1.91 1.87
CA VAL A 85 -0.16 2.10 3.33
C VAL A 85 1.22 1.82 3.94
N LEU A 86 1.88 0.73 3.54
CA LEU A 86 3.21 0.38 4.04
C LEU A 86 4.23 1.48 3.76
N THR A 87 4.24 2.03 2.54
CA THR A 87 5.11 3.15 2.16
C THR A 87 4.77 4.42 2.93
N PHE A 88 3.48 4.74 3.06
CA PHE A 88 3.04 5.88 3.85
C PHE A 88 3.57 5.82 5.29
N LEU A 89 3.49 4.64 5.91
CA LEU A 89 3.96 4.42 7.28
C LEU A 89 5.49 4.49 7.38
N PHE A 90 6.23 3.83 6.48
CA PHE A 90 7.70 3.84 6.49
C PHE A 90 8.29 5.23 6.28
N VAL A 91 7.77 5.99 5.30
CA VAL A 91 8.19 7.38 5.06
C VAL A 91 7.94 8.23 6.31
N ASN A 92 6.76 8.10 6.93
CA ASN A 92 6.45 8.87 8.14
C ASN A 92 7.31 8.46 9.35
N LEU A 93 7.57 7.16 9.54
CA LEU A 93 8.49 6.65 10.56
C LEU A 93 9.88 7.29 10.40
N LEU A 94 10.46 7.17 9.21
CA LEU A 94 11.83 7.65 8.96
C LEU A 94 11.95 9.16 9.06
N LEU A 95 10.90 9.91 8.70
CA LEU A 95 10.84 11.36 8.91
C LEU A 95 10.68 11.78 10.38
N THR A 96 10.48 10.86 11.33
CA THR A 96 10.58 11.16 12.78
C THR A 96 12.01 11.07 13.32
N THR A 97 12.92 10.44 12.56
CA THR A 97 14.32 10.23 12.96
C THR A 97 15.18 11.48 12.69
N ARG A 98 16.50 11.38 12.92
CA ARG A 98 17.48 12.43 12.58
C ARG A 98 18.01 12.33 11.14
N LEU A 99 17.49 11.41 10.32
CA LEU A 99 17.91 11.26 8.93
C LEU A 99 17.59 12.51 8.11
N MET A 100 18.44 12.79 7.12
CA MET A 100 18.13 13.79 6.11
C MET A 100 16.86 13.39 5.36
N ARG A 101 16.00 14.36 5.05
CA ARG A 101 14.70 14.10 4.39
C ARG A 101 14.80 13.24 3.13
N ARG A 102 15.82 13.48 2.29
CA ARG A 102 16.05 12.71 1.05
C ARG A 102 16.37 11.24 1.35
N ILE A 103 17.19 11.00 2.37
CA ILE A 103 17.56 9.65 2.84
C ILE A 103 16.34 8.94 3.42
N ALA A 104 15.54 9.63 4.24
CA ALA A 104 14.31 9.09 4.80
C ALA A 104 13.28 8.69 3.74
N ILE A 105 13.13 9.50 2.68
CA ILE A 105 12.24 9.17 1.55
C ILE A 105 12.78 7.98 0.76
N PHE A 106 14.08 7.97 0.45
CA PHE A 106 14.71 6.87 -0.29
C PHE A 106 14.53 5.53 0.43
N PHE A 107 14.90 5.44 1.71
CA PHE A 107 14.69 4.23 2.49
C PHE A 107 13.21 3.93 2.75
N GLY A 108 12.37 4.97 2.78
CA GLY A 108 10.92 4.83 2.91
C GLY A 108 10.25 4.18 1.70
N LEU A 109 10.89 4.21 0.52
CA LEU A 109 10.49 3.44 -0.67
C LEU A 109 11.23 2.10 -0.76
N LEU A 110 12.52 2.09 -0.41
CA LEU A 110 13.36 0.90 -0.53
C LEU A 110 12.86 -0.24 0.35
N PHE A 111 12.46 0.02 1.61
CA PHE A 111 11.99 -1.04 2.50
C PHE A 111 10.68 -1.69 2.04
N PRO A 112 9.61 -0.93 1.70
CA PRO A 112 8.41 -1.52 1.09
C PRO A 112 8.72 -2.28 -0.21
N PHE A 113 9.61 -1.77 -1.06
CA PHE A 113 9.99 -2.45 -2.30
C PHE A 113 10.67 -3.80 -2.03
N LEU A 114 11.64 -3.83 -1.12
CA LEU A 114 12.30 -5.08 -0.73
C LEU A 114 11.31 -6.06 -0.10
N TYR A 115 10.38 -5.55 0.71
CA TYR A 115 9.33 -6.37 1.31
C TYR A 115 8.40 -6.97 0.24
N ALA A 116 8.01 -6.20 -0.79
CA ALA A 116 7.24 -6.69 -1.92
C ALA A 116 7.94 -7.82 -2.69
N CYS A 117 9.24 -7.65 -2.95
CA CYS A 117 10.05 -8.72 -3.56
C CYS A 117 10.08 -9.99 -2.71
N ILE A 118 10.22 -9.85 -1.39
CA ILE A 118 10.24 -10.98 -0.46
C ILE A 118 8.86 -11.65 -0.40
N ASP A 119 7.79 -10.88 -0.40
CA ASP A 119 6.42 -11.39 -0.37
C ASP A 119 6.11 -12.23 -1.62
N GLU A 120 6.36 -11.68 -2.81
CA GLU A 120 6.16 -12.41 -4.08
C GLU A 120 7.06 -13.65 -4.19
N PHE A 121 8.28 -13.58 -3.66
CA PHE A 121 9.14 -14.75 -3.56
C PHE A 121 8.57 -15.80 -2.60
N HIS A 122 8.05 -15.39 -1.44
CA HIS A 122 7.42 -16.27 -0.46
C HIS A 122 6.17 -16.95 -1.03
N GLN A 123 5.32 -16.22 -1.74
CA GLN A 123 4.10 -16.75 -2.35
C GLN A 123 4.37 -17.93 -3.30
N ARG A 124 5.54 -18.01 -3.95
CA ARG A 124 5.92 -19.15 -4.80
C ARG A 124 6.00 -20.49 -4.06
N PHE A 125 6.19 -20.45 -2.75
CA PHE A 125 6.25 -21.65 -1.91
C PHE A 125 4.88 -22.05 -1.36
N ILE A 126 3.85 -21.23 -1.59
CA ILE A 126 2.50 -21.47 -1.08
C ILE A 126 1.68 -22.24 -2.14
N PRO A 127 0.99 -23.34 -1.78
CA PRO A 127 0.22 -24.14 -2.72
C PRO A 127 -0.84 -23.33 -3.48
N GLY A 128 -0.87 -23.49 -4.80
CA GLY A 128 -1.86 -22.84 -5.68
C GLY A 128 -1.64 -21.34 -5.89
N ARG A 129 -0.59 -20.76 -5.29
CA ARG A 129 -0.16 -19.38 -5.54
C ARG A 129 0.85 -19.33 -6.68
N THR A 130 0.75 -18.27 -7.47
CA THR A 130 1.77 -17.90 -8.44
C THR A 130 2.28 -16.53 -8.04
N GLY A 131 3.57 -16.45 -7.67
CA GLY A 131 4.22 -15.18 -7.39
C GLY A 131 4.63 -14.51 -8.71
N HIS A 132 4.13 -13.31 -8.96
CA HIS A 132 4.27 -12.58 -10.21
C HIS A 132 5.19 -11.37 -10.02
N LEU A 133 6.44 -11.42 -10.49
CA LEU A 133 7.37 -10.29 -10.35
C LEU A 133 6.87 -9.02 -11.03
N ILE A 134 6.00 -9.16 -12.04
CA ILE A 134 5.35 -8.02 -12.68
C ILE A 134 4.44 -7.26 -11.70
N ASP A 135 3.89 -7.90 -10.66
CA ASP A 135 3.12 -7.22 -9.62
C ASP A 135 3.97 -6.22 -8.83
N VAL A 136 5.18 -6.63 -8.44
CA VAL A 136 6.12 -5.76 -7.73
C VAL A 136 6.43 -4.48 -8.51
N ILE A 137 6.72 -4.65 -9.80
CA ILE A 137 7.19 -3.54 -10.65
C ILE A 137 6.04 -2.64 -11.10
N THR A 138 4.81 -3.18 -11.17
CA THR A 138 3.65 -2.43 -11.68
C THR A 138 2.74 -1.95 -10.55
N PHE A 139 1.97 -2.87 -9.95
CA PHE A 139 0.94 -2.55 -8.97
C PHE A 139 1.51 -2.14 -7.62
N ASP A 140 2.48 -2.88 -7.08
CA ASP A 140 3.06 -2.57 -5.78
C ASP A 140 3.81 -1.24 -5.84
N LEU A 141 4.62 -1.03 -6.89
CA LEU A 141 5.32 0.24 -7.12
C LEU A 141 4.35 1.41 -7.31
N ALA A 142 3.24 1.23 -8.02
CA ALA A 142 2.19 2.24 -8.13
C ALA A 142 1.60 2.58 -6.75
N GLY A 143 1.33 1.56 -5.93
CA GLY A 143 0.95 1.71 -4.53
C GLY A 143 1.97 2.53 -3.74
N MET A 144 3.27 2.19 -3.83
CA MET A 144 4.34 2.91 -3.14
C MET A 144 4.40 4.39 -3.54
N VAL A 145 4.24 4.70 -4.83
CA VAL A 145 4.19 6.10 -5.31
C VAL A 145 3.00 6.84 -4.70
N ILE A 146 1.82 6.23 -4.69
CA ILE A 146 0.62 6.80 -4.05
C ILE A 146 0.87 7.05 -2.56
N GLY A 147 1.40 6.04 -1.85
CA GLY A 147 1.74 6.12 -0.43
C GLY A 147 2.72 7.24 -0.10
N LEU A 148 3.74 7.43 -0.95
CA LEU A 148 4.70 8.52 -0.81
C LEU A 148 4.01 9.89 -0.97
N VAL A 149 3.20 10.08 -2.01
CA VAL A 149 2.49 11.34 -2.26
C VAL A 149 1.58 11.66 -1.07
N LEU A 150 0.82 10.68 -0.58
CA LEU A 150 -0.03 10.84 0.60
C LEU A 150 0.78 11.19 1.86
N ALA A 151 1.96 10.59 2.06
CA ALA A 151 2.82 10.91 3.19
C ALA A 151 3.33 12.35 3.14
N LEU A 152 3.69 12.84 1.95
CA LEU A 152 4.12 14.22 1.75
C LEU A 152 2.98 15.21 1.98
N ILE A 153 1.78 14.94 1.44
CA ILE A 153 0.58 15.76 1.66
C ILE A 153 0.26 15.84 3.16
N PHE A 154 0.21 14.70 3.85
CA PHE A 154 -0.02 14.62 5.29
C PHE A 154 0.97 15.51 6.06
N ARG A 155 2.25 15.45 5.72
CA ARG A 155 3.28 16.30 6.35
C ARG A 155 3.09 17.78 6.04
N CYS A 156 2.76 18.14 4.80
CA CYS A 156 2.46 19.51 4.43
C CYS A 156 1.29 20.07 5.24
N ILE A 157 0.19 19.31 5.36
CA ILE A 157 -0.98 19.70 6.16
C ILE A 157 -0.59 19.94 7.62
N ILE A 158 0.14 19.00 8.23
CA ILE A 158 0.62 19.11 9.62
C ILE A 158 1.48 20.38 9.79
N LEU A 159 2.42 20.65 8.88
CA LEU A 159 3.26 21.83 8.97
C LEU A 159 2.46 23.14 8.84
N VAL A 160 1.48 23.20 7.93
CA VAL A 160 0.61 24.37 7.76
C VAL A 160 -0.21 24.64 9.02
N LEU A 161 -0.85 23.60 9.59
CA LEU A 161 -1.65 23.71 10.81
C LEU A 161 -0.82 24.18 12.01
N PHE A 162 0.40 23.67 12.18
CA PHE A 162 1.28 24.08 13.28
C PHE A 162 2.00 25.41 13.04
N SER A 163 2.12 25.87 11.79
CA SER A 163 2.67 27.20 11.45
C SER A 163 1.70 28.31 11.87
N SER A 164 0.40 28.14 11.60
CA SER A 164 -0.64 29.12 11.94
C SER A 164 -0.70 29.41 13.46
N ASN A 165 -0.52 28.38 14.29
CA ASN A 165 -0.60 28.51 15.76
C ASN A 165 0.56 29.33 16.38
N LYS A 166 1.73 29.43 15.73
CA LYS A 166 2.88 30.21 16.23
C LYS A 166 2.77 31.71 15.97
N ASN A 167 1.96 32.13 15.01
CA ASN A 167 1.80 33.55 14.67
C ASN A 167 0.87 34.30 15.64
N VAL A 168 0.05 33.59 16.42
CA VAL A 168 -0.85 34.18 17.43
C VAL A 168 -0.11 34.46 18.75
N SER A 169 0.99 33.74 19.04
CA SER A 169 1.67 33.80 20.34
C SER A 169 2.87 34.75 20.42
N LYS A 170 3.14 35.60 19.40
CA LYS A 170 4.16 36.64 19.54
C LYS A 170 3.56 37.86 20.27
N PRO A 171 3.96 38.17 21.51
CA PRO A 171 3.54 39.42 22.14
C PRO A 171 4.06 40.58 21.29
N ARG A 172 3.16 41.49 20.95
CA ARG A 172 3.48 42.76 20.27
C ARG A 172 4.44 43.49 21.20
N THR A 173 5.73 43.49 20.91
CA THR A 173 6.69 44.35 21.61
C THR A 173 6.32 45.78 21.30
N ILE A 174 5.61 46.42 22.24
CA ILE A 174 5.35 47.85 22.23
C ILE A 174 6.72 48.50 22.43
N LYS A 175 7.30 49.02 21.36
CA LYS A 175 8.44 49.95 21.47
C LYS A 175 7.88 51.21 22.14
N LYS A 176 8.31 51.46 23.38
CA LYS A 176 8.23 52.78 24.02
C LYS A 176 9.33 53.67 23.46
#